data_AF-A0A7C0UW54-F1
#
_entry.id   AF-A0A7C0UW54-F1
#
_cell.length_a   1.000
_cell.length_b   1.000
_cell.length_c   1.000
_cell.angle_alpha   90.00
_cell.angle_beta   90.00
_cell.angle_gamma   90.00
#
_symmetry.space_group_name_H-M   'P 1'
#
loop_
_entity.id
_entity.type
_entity.pdbx_description
1 polymer ?
#
loop_
_entity_poly.entity_id
_entity_poly.type
_entity_poly.pdbx_seq_one_letter_code
_entity_poly.pdbx_strand_id
1 'polypeptide(L)'
;MKKILLATFNSGKIKEYKLLLRGLSLKILGLKDLGIKEKTEEKGESFLENAFLKADFYSKLTNLPTLADDSGLEIDSLNGMPGVRSRRWPGYEATDRELLDFTLKKLKNFPWKERGAKLKTALVFIIPYRKTRAIFISEGSLKGIIATKPRGKLVAGYPYRPIFYLPKLKKTLAQLTFRKETEIGQRRRALKKLIPVLKLLPKINFDLSFSSLGPFEKRVLEEVKKIPMGKTKTYSQIARAVSRPNSARAIGLVLSKNPLPLIIPCHRVVGKQDIGGYIFGRRTKKYLLKLEKEANDKISQLQNRHLKRCFSAKN
;
A
#
# COMPACT_ATOMS: atom_id res chain seq x y z
N MET A 1 0.49 20.50 8.49
CA MET A 1 0.15 19.08 8.24
C MET A 1 1.04 18.54 7.12
N LYS A 2 1.53 17.29 7.20
CA LYS A 2 2.33 16.70 6.10
C LYS A 2 1.42 16.40 4.90
N LYS A 3 1.86 16.77 3.69
CA LYS A 3 1.14 16.50 2.43
C LYS A 3 1.37 15.05 2.02
N ILE A 4 0.32 14.39 1.55
CA ILE A 4 0.36 13.07 0.93
C ILE A 4 -0.47 13.11 -0.35
N LEU A 5 0.10 12.57 -1.42
CA LEU A 5 -0.55 12.43 -2.71
C LEU A 5 -1.29 11.10 -2.80
N LEU A 6 -2.55 11.13 -3.24
CA LEU A 6 -3.28 9.97 -3.71
C LEU A 6 -3.12 9.89 -5.23
N ALA A 7 -2.42 8.86 -5.69
CA ALA A 7 -2.12 8.61 -7.09
C ALA A 7 -3.34 8.06 -7.86
N THR A 8 -4.41 8.86 -7.96
CA THR A 8 -5.62 8.49 -8.68
C THR A 8 -6.38 9.70 -9.24
N PHE A 9 -6.95 9.52 -10.44
CA PHE A 9 -7.90 10.44 -11.04
C PHE A 9 -9.36 10.17 -10.64
N ASN A 10 -9.63 9.05 -9.95
CA ASN A 10 -10.97 8.66 -9.57
C ASN A 10 -11.43 9.47 -8.34
N SER A 11 -12.35 10.39 -8.55
CA SER A 11 -12.88 11.29 -7.50
C SER A 11 -13.58 10.52 -6.37
N GLY A 12 -14.20 9.38 -6.67
CA GLY A 12 -14.78 8.50 -5.66
C GLY A 12 -13.73 7.95 -4.71
N LYS A 13 -12.59 7.48 -5.24
CA LYS A 13 -11.49 6.96 -4.42
C LYS A 13 -10.92 8.06 -3.52
N ILE A 14 -10.76 9.28 -4.06
CA ILE A 14 -10.33 10.44 -3.27
C ILE A 14 -11.29 10.68 -2.09
N LYS A 15 -12.60 10.66 -2.33
CA LYS A 15 -13.62 10.83 -1.26
C LYS A 15 -13.52 9.73 -0.20
N GLU A 16 -13.37 8.46 -0.61
CA GLU A 16 -13.20 7.33 0.33
C GLU A 16 -11.95 7.51 1.20
N TYR A 17 -10.79 7.78 0.60
CA TYR A 17 -9.55 7.93 1.37
C TYR A 17 -9.57 9.16 2.27
N LYS A 18 -10.17 10.28 1.84
CA LYS A 18 -10.36 11.46 2.71
C LYS A 18 -11.20 11.10 3.94
N LEU A 19 -12.26 10.30 3.79
CA LEU A 19 -13.04 9.81 4.94
C LEU A 19 -12.22 8.85 5.82
N LEU A 20 -11.50 7.91 5.21
CA LEU A 20 -10.72 6.89 5.93
C LEU A 20 -9.51 7.43 6.69
N LEU A 21 -8.92 8.52 6.20
CA LEU A 21 -7.76 9.19 6.78
C LEU A 21 -8.14 10.37 7.68
N ARG A 22 -9.45 10.62 7.86
CA ARG A 22 -9.95 11.67 8.74
C ARG A 22 -9.42 11.45 10.16
N GLY A 23 -8.95 12.53 10.79
CA GLY A 23 -8.35 12.51 12.12
C GLY A 23 -6.84 12.22 12.15
N LEU A 24 -6.20 12.01 10.99
CA LEU A 24 -4.74 12.06 10.89
C LEU A 24 -4.27 13.47 10.52
N SER A 25 -3.11 13.89 11.02
CA SER A 25 -2.49 15.19 10.72
C SER A 25 -1.86 15.25 9.30
N LEU A 26 -2.63 14.83 8.29
CA LEU A 26 -2.24 14.69 6.89
C LEU A 26 -3.10 15.56 5.97
N LYS A 27 -2.47 16.30 5.05
CA LYS A 27 -3.16 17.00 3.96
C LYS A 27 -3.21 16.07 2.75
N ILE A 28 -4.39 15.59 2.40
CA ILE A 28 -4.61 14.68 1.28
C ILE A 28 -4.77 15.49 -0.01
N LEU A 29 -3.92 15.23 -0.99
CA LEU A 29 -3.96 15.81 -2.34
C LEU A 29 -4.28 14.71 -3.35
N GLY A 30 -5.11 15.01 -4.36
CA GLY A 30 -5.25 14.20 -5.56
C GLY A 30 -4.39 14.75 -6.70
N LEU A 31 -4.28 14.00 -7.80
CA LEU A 31 -3.52 14.42 -8.99
C LEU A 31 -4.07 15.74 -9.57
N LYS A 32 -5.40 15.91 -9.58
CA LYS A 32 -6.07 17.13 -10.05
C LYS A 32 -5.76 18.35 -9.17
N ASP A 33 -5.57 18.16 -7.87
CA ASP A 33 -5.23 19.25 -6.95
C ASP A 33 -3.82 19.83 -7.24
N LEU A 34 -2.99 19.08 -7.98
CA LEU A 34 -1.65 19.48 -8.41
C LEU A 34 -1.56 19.81 -9.91
N GLY A 35 -2.68 19.82 -10.64
CA GLY A 35 -2.70 20.08 -12.08
C GLY A 35 -2.07 18.97 -12.95
N ILE A 36 -1.79 17.79 -12.37
CA ILE A 36 -1.15 16.68 -13.08
C ILE A 36 -2.12 16.06 -14.08
N LYS A 37 -1.67 15.86 -15.33
CA LYS A 37 -2.47 15.28 -16.43
C LYS A 37 -1.89 13.96 -16.93
N GLU A 38 -0.63 13.72 -16.63
CA GLU A 38 0.15 12.55 -17.02
C GLU A 38 -0.49 11.28 -16.45
N LYS A 39 -0.67 10.29 -17.32
CA LYS A 39 -1.17 8.96 -16.95
C LYS A 39 0.00 7.99 -16.94
N THR A 40 0.08 7.17 -15.90
CA THR A 40 1.02 6.06 -15.85
C THR A 40 0.50 4.86 -16.65
N GLU A 41 1.40 4.06 -17.21
CA GLU A 41 1.05 2.82 -17.90
C GLU A 41 0.87 1.68 -16.89
N GLU A 42 -0.37 1.21 -16.72
CA GLU A 42 -0.70 0.07 -15.87
C GLU A 42 -0.50 -1.27 -16.62
N LYS A 43 0.77 -1.63 -16.83
CA LYS A 43 1.22 -2.86 -17.52
C LYS A 43 1.50 -4.04 -16.57
N GLY A 44 1.14 -3.93 -15.29
CA GLY A 44 1.32 -5.00 -14.30
C GLY A 44 0.32 -6.14 -14.47
N GLU A 45 0.74 -7.35 -14.08
CA GLU A 45 -0.07 -8.58 -14.13
C GLU A 45 -0.82 -8.82 -12.81
N SER A 46 -0.48 -8.05 -11.78
CA SER A 46 -1.15 -8.07 -10.47
C SER A 46 -1.56 -6.67 -9.99
N PHE A 47 -2.53 -6.61 -9.07
CA PHE A 47 -2.94 -5.34 -8.45
C PHE A 47 -1.74 -4.65 -7.74
N LEU A 48 -0.86 -5.43 -7.13
CA LEU A 48 0.31 -4.91 -6.43
C LEU A 48 1.28 -4.21 -7.39
N GLU A 49 1.52 -4.80 -8.57
CA GLU A 49 2.39 -4.22 -9.59
C GLU A 49 1.83 -2.92 -10.14
N ASN A 50 0.53 -2.87 -10.49
CA ASN A 50 -0.11 -1.65 -10.96
C ASN A 50 -0.13 -0.55 -9.89
N ALA A 51 -0.39 -0.91 -8.62
CA ALA A 51 -0.32 0.03 -7.51
C ALA A 51 1.11 0.57 -7.34
N PHE A 52 2.14 -0.28 -7.50
CA PHE A 52 3.52 0.15 -7.43
C PHE A 52 3.92 1.08 -8.57
N LEU A 53 3.58 0.74 -9.82
CA LEU A 53 3.86 1.58 -10.99
C LEU A 53 3.27 2.99 -10.81
N LYS A 54 2.01 3.08 -10.34
CA LYS A 54 1.38 4.35 -9.96
C LYS A 54 2.15 5.09 -8.87
N ALA A 55 2.43 4.43 -7.75
CA ALA A 55 3.09 5.08 -6.62
C ALA A 55 4.49 5.57 -7.01
N ASP A 56 5.26 4.75 -7.73
CA ASP A 56 6.62 5.06 -8.19
C ASP A 56 6.61 6.27 -9.11
N PHE A 57 5.79 6.23 -10.18
CA PHE A 57 5.69 7.29 -11.16
C PHE A 57 5.34 8.64 -10.52
N TYR A 58 4.23 8.70 -9.76
CA TYR A 58 3.78 9.97 -9.20
C TYR A 58 4.62 10.45 -8.01
N SER A 59 5.26 9.54 -7.26
CA SER A 59 6.21 9.95 -6.20
C SER A 59 7.46 10.61 -6.78
N LYS A 60 7.97 10.12 -7.91
CA LYS A 60 9.10 10.73 -8.63
C LYS A 60 8.72 12.07 -9.26
N LEU A 61 7.53 12.14 -9.88
CA LEU A 61 7.04 13.36 -10.52
C LEU A 61 6.85 14.51 -9.53
N THR A 62 6.37 14.22 -8.33
CA THR A 62 5.96 15.26 -7.36
C THR A 62 6.91 15.43 -6.18
N ASN A 63 7.82 14.47 -5.95
CA ASN A 63 8.63 14.35 -4.75
C ASN A 63 7.80 14.36 -3.44
N LEU A 64 6.52 13.97 -3.50
CA LEU A 64 5.63 13.86 -2.34
C LEU A 64 5.50 12.40 -1.88
N PRO A 65 5.32 12.16 -0.57
CA PRO A 65 4.81 10.88 -0.08
C PRO A 65 3.53 10.52 -0.83
N THR A 66 3.51 9.36 -1.48
CA THR A 66 2.47 9.00 -2.45
C THR A 66 1.87 7.64 -2.10
N LEU A 67 0.55 7.60 -1.94
CA LEU A 67 -0.23 6.38 -1.79
C LEU A 67 -0.97 6.10 -3.10
N ALA A 68 -0.72 4.95 -3.69
CA ALA A 68 -1.45 4.45 -4.84
C ALA A 68 -2.29 3.24 -4.45
N ASP A 69 -3.42 3.08 -5.15
CA ASP A 69 -4.24 1.89 -5.09
C ASP A 69 -4.42 1.26 -6.46
N ASP A 70 -4.49 -0.06 -6.49
CA ASP A 70 -5.09 -0.79 -7.60
C ASP A 70 -6.12 -1.76 -7.06
N SER A 71 -7.24 -1.89 -7.75
CA SER A 71 -8.40 -2.62 -7.23
C SER A 71 -9.22 -3.25 -8.33
N GLY A 72 -9.82 -4.39 -8.02
CA GLY A 72 -10.66 -5.11 -8.97
C GLY A 72 -11.57 -6.13 -8.32
N LEU A 73 -12.35 -6.77 -9.16
CA LEU A 73 -13.25 -7.87 -8.83
C LEU A 73 -12.58 -9.19 -9.24
N GLU A 74 -12.59 -10.17 -8.34
CA GLU A 74 -12.27 -11.56 -8.66
C GLU A 74 -13.52 -12.41 -8.40
N ILE A 75 -13.96 -13.18 -9.39
CA ILE A 75 -15.10 -14.09 -9.29
C ILE A 75 -14.56 -15.52 -9.24
N ASP A 76 -14.95 -16.27 -8.21
CA ASP A 76 -14.39 -17.58 -7.91
C ASP A 76 -14.66 -18.58 -9.06
N SER A 77 -15.88 -18.62 -9.61
CA SER A 77 -16.24 -19.50 -10.74
C SER A 77 -15.63 -19.12 -12.08
N LEU A 78 -15.00 -17.95 -12.17
CA LEU A 78 -14.32 -17.48 -13.38
C LEU A 78 -12.80 -17.43 -13.18
N ASN A 79 -12.27 -18.28 -12.29
CA ASN A 79 -10.84 -18.37 -11.97
C ASN A 79 -10.22 -17.01 -11.62
N GLY A 80 -10.97 -16.17 -10.90
CA GLY A 80 -10.54 -14.85 -10.48
C GLY A 80 -10.70 -13.75 -11.53
N MET A 81 -11.23 -14.03 -12.72
CA MET A 81 -11.59 -12.97 -13.67
C MET A 81 -12.72 -12.08 -13.12
N PRO A 82 -12.74 -10.77 -13.45
CA PRO A 82 -11.82 -10.05 -14.33
C PRO A 82 -10.42 -9.74 -13.76
N GLY A 83 -10.24 -9.81 -12.44
CA GLY A 83 -8.97 -9.52 -11.77
C GLY A 83 -8.44 -8.12 -12.12
N VAL A 84 -7.16 -8.05 -12.48
CA VAL A 84 -6.48 -6.80 -12.90
C VAL A 84 -7.09 -6.15 -14.14
N ARG A 85 -7.83 -6.92 -14.95
CA ARG A 85 -8.53 -6.42 -16.14
C ARG A 85 -9.92 -5.90 -15.82
N SER A 86 -10.24 -5.61 -14.56
CA SER A 86 -11.57 -5.13 -14.13
C SER A 86 -12.11 -3.93 -14.92
N ARG A 87 -11.28 -3.02 -15.42
CA ARG A 87 -11.71 -1.90 -16.26
C ARG A 87 -11.75 -2.21 -17.76
N ARG A 88 -11.08 -3.29 -18.16
CA ARG A 88 -10.86 -3.72 -19.54
C ARG A 88 -11.36 -5.13 -19.81
N TRP A 89 -12.35 -5.60 -19.04
CA TRP A 89 -12.76 -7.00 -19.06
C TRP A 89 -13.30 -7.43 -20.44
N PRO A 90 -14.08 -6.60 -21.15
CA PRO A 90 -14.51 -6.90 -22.51
C PRO A 90 -13.38 -6.81 -23.57
N GLY A 91 -12.15 -6.45 -23.20
CA GLY A 91 -11.01 -6.28 -24.11
C GLY A 91 -10.66 -4.81 -24.41
N TYR A 92 -11.54 -3.87 -24.08
CA TYR A 92 -11.36 -2.43 -24.25
C TYR A 92 -11.75 -1.69 -22.96
N GLU A 93 -11.41 -0.40 -22.83
CA GLU A 93 -11.80 0.41 -21.68
C GLU A 93 -13.32 0.64 -21.67
N ALA A 94 -14.03 -0.10 -20.82
CA ALA A 94 -15.48 -0.14 -20.80
C ALA A 94 -16.07 0.84 -19.77
N THR A 95 -17.26 1.35 -20.09
CA THR A 95 -18.07 2.16 -19.17
C THR A 95 -18.52 1.35 -17.96
N ASP A 96 -18.93 2.04 -16.90
CA ASP A 96 -19.39 1.33 -15.70
C ASP A 96 -20.64 0.47 -15.96
N ARG A 97 -21.50 0.90 -16.89
CA ARG A 97 -22.72 0.17 -17.26
C ARG A 97 -22.39 -1.08 -18.07
N GLU A 98 -21.53 -0.97 -19.07
CA GLU A 98 -21.06 -2.12 -19.86
C GLU A 98 -20.41 -3.18 -18.97
N LEU A 99 -19.55 -2.79 -18.03
CA LEU A 99 -18.92 -3.73 -17.10
C LEU A 99 -19.95 -4.45 -16.23
N LEU A 100 -20.95 -3.74 -15.72
CA LEU A 100 -22.03 -4.35 -14.94
C LEU A 100 -22.81 -5.37 -15.77
N ASP A 101 -23.25 -4.98 -16.97
CA ASP A 101 -24.06 -5.84 -17.85
C ASP A 101 -23.26 -7.05 -18.35
N PHE A 102 -22.00 -6.85 -18.72
CA PHE A 102 -21.09 -7.91 -19.13
C PHE A 102 -20.87 -8.93 -17.99
N THR A 103 -20.71 -8.45 -16.75
CA THR A 103 -20.58 -9.33 -15.57
C THR A 103 -21.81 -10.22 -15.40
N LEU A 104 -23.01 -9.62 -15.47
CA LEU A 104 -24.26 -10.36 -15.31
C LEU A 104 -24.48 -11.36 -16.46
N LYS A 105 -24.13 -10.99 -17.69
CA LYS A 105 -24.18 -11.90 -18.86
C LYS A 105 -23.26 -13.10 -18.67
N LYS A 106 -22.00 -12.89 -18.25
CA LYS A 106 -21.04 -13.97 -17.98
C LYS A 106 -21.50 -14.94 -16.90
N LEU A 107 -22.27 -14.46 -15.93
CA LEU A 107 -22.80 -15.26 -14.83
C LEU A 107 -24.26 -15.69 -15.01
N LYS A 108 -24.87 -15.52 -16.19
CA LYS A 108 -26.31 -15.78 -16.39
C LYS A 108 -26.73 -17.20 -15.96
N ASN A 109 -25.91 -18.19 -16.31
CA ASN A 109 -26.22 -19.61 -16.07
C ASN A 109 -25.55 -20.18 -14.81
N PHE A 110 -24.84 -19.36 -14.03
CA PHE A 110 -24.19 -19.83 -12.81
C PHE A 110 -25.17 -19.81 -11.62
N PRO A 111 -25.33 -20.92 -10.89
CA PRO A 111 -26.18 -20.99 -9.71
C PRO A 111 -25.62 -20.11 -8.59
N TRP A 112 -26.48 -19.69 -7.66
CA TRP A 112 -26.11 -18.77 -6.57
C TRP A 112 -24.85 -19.19 -5.80
N LYS A 113 -24.72 -20.50 -5.51
CA LYS A 113 -23.58 -21.09 -4.79
C LYS A 113 -22.23 -20.91 -5.47
N GLU A 114 -22.21 -20.71 -6.79
CA GLU A 114 -20.98 -20.55 -7.59
C GLU A 114 -20.63 -19.09 -7.86
N ARG A 115 -21.45 -18.13 -7.42
CA ARG A 115 -21.24 -16.70 -7.69
C ARG A 115 -20.37 -16.01 -6.64
N GLY A 116 -19.57 -16.78 -5.89
CA GLY A 116 -18.63 -16.25 -4.90
C GLY A 116 -17.66 -15.27 -5.53
N ALA A 117 -17.44 -14.12 -4.87
CA ALA A 117 -16.57 -13.09 -5.40
C ALA A 117 -15.86 -12.28 -4.31
N LYS A 118 -14.79 -11.59 -4.72
CA LYS A 118 -13.94 -10.76 -3.87
C LYS A 118 -13.68 -9.43 -4.55
N LEU A 119 -13.95 -8.33 -3.86
CA LEU A 119 -13.33 -7.05 -4.20
C LEU A 119 -11.95 -7.00 -3.54
N LYS A 120 -10.90 -6.80 -4.31
CA LYS A 120 -9.52 -6.71 -3.81
C LYS A 120 -8.94 -5.33 -4.07
N THR A 121 -8.04 -4.93 -3.17
CA THR A 121 -7.22 -3.74 -3.31
C THR A 121 -5.81 -4.03 -2.83
N ALA A 122 -4.83 -3.67 -3.64
CA ALA A 122 -3.44 -3.50 -3.22
C ALA A 122 -3.15 -2.01 -3.04
N LEU A 123 -2.42 -1.67 -1.99
CA LEU A 123 -1.92 -0.33 -1.69
C LEU A 123 -0.40 -0.35 -1.66
N VAL A 124 0.19 0.66 -2.28
CA VAL A 124 1.61 0.96 -2.20
C VAL A 124 1.78 2.39 -1.73
N PHE A 125 2.50 2.58 -0.62
CA PHE A 125 2.85 3.87 -0.08
C PHE A 125 4.36 4.09 -0.20
N ILE A 126 4.76 5.10 -0.96
CA ILE A 126 6.15 5.46 -1.17
C ILE A 126 6.43 6.80 -0.48
N ILE A 127 7.51 6.84 0.30
CA ILE A 127 8.05 8.08 0.87
C ILE A 127 9.38 8.37 0.15
N PRO A 128 9.42 9.33 -0.79
CA PRO A 128 10.67 9.72 -1.44
C PRO A 128 11.56 10.50 -0.47
N TYR A 129 12.87 10.31 -0.57
CA TYR A 129 13.86 11.11 0.16
C TYR A 129 15.19 11.15 -0.60
N ARG A 130 15.50 12.29 -1.24
CA ARG A 130 16.68 12.45 -2.11
C ARG A 130 16.75 11.31 -3.13
N LYS A 131 17.86 10.59 -3.22
CA LYS A 131 18.05 9.43 -4.12
C LYS A 131 17.44 8.13 -3.59
N THR A 132 16.85 8.13 -2.39
CA THR A 132 16.31 6.92 -1.77
C THR A 132 14.81 7.04 -1.48
N ARG A 133 14.22 5.96 -0.95
CA ARG A 133 12.80 5.89 -0.63
C ARG A 133 12.47 4.80 0.36
N ALA A 134 11.39 4.99 1.09
CA ALA A 134 10.72 3.90 1.83
C ALA A 134 9.49 3.43 1.05
N ILE A 135 9.23 2.13 1.07
CA ILE A 135 8.06 1.51 0.43
C ILE A 135 7.32 0.69 1.50
N PHE A 136 6.02 0.91 1.61
CA PHE A 136 5.12 0.11 2.44
C PHE A 136 3.99 -0.41 1.58
N ILE A 137 3.69 -1.70 1.68
CA ILE A 137 2.63 -2.32 0.89
C ILE A 137 1.60 -2.98 1.79
N SER A 138 0.36 -3.04 1.32
CA SER A 138 -0.69 -3.77 2.01
C SER A 138 -1.79 -4.20 1.05
N GLU A 139 -2.45 -5.31 1.35
CA GLU A 139 -3.62 -5.77 0.61
C GLU A 139 -4.83 -5.89 1.53
N GLY A 140 -6.00 -5.69 0.94
CA GLY A 140 -7.30 -5.88 1.57
C GLY A 140 -8.29 -6.50 0.60
N SER A 141 -9.23 -7.27 1.15
CA SER A 141 -10.30 -7.88 0.37
C SER A 141 -11.63 -7.86 1.11
N LEU A 142 -12.71 -7.74 0.35
CA LEU A 142 -14.08 -7.90 0.84
C LEU A 142 -14.71 -9.07 0.08
N LYS A 143 -15.14 -10.10 0.81
CA LYS A 143 -15.85 -11.25 0.24
C LYS A 143 -17.34 -10.93 0.09
N GLY A 144 -17.95 -11.45 -0.98
CA GLY A 144 -19.36 -11.30 -1.29
C GLY A 144 -19.81 -12.31 -2.34
N ILE A 145 -20.98 -12.08 -2.90
CA ILE A 145 -21.58 -12.89 -3.97
C ILE A 145 -22.02 -11.94 -5.09
N ILE A 146 -21.89 -12.34 -6.35
CA ILE A 146 -22.48 -11.57 -7.45
C ILE A 146 -23.97 -11.86 -7.55
N ALA A 147 -24.81 -10.84 -7.35
CA ALA A 147 -26.26 -10.94 -7.49
C ALA A 147 -26.68 -11.28 -8.92
N THR A 148 -27.92 -11.76 -9.08
CA THR A 148 -28.53 -12.04 -10.40
C THR A 148 -29.10 -10.79 -11.07
N LYS A 149 -29.41 -9.75 -10.29
CA LYS A 149 -29.92 -8.46 -10.76
C LYS A 149 -29.28 -7.32 -9.94
N PRO A 150 -29.04 -6.15 -10.55
CA PRO A 150 -28.49 -5.01 -9.83
C PRO A 150 -29.51 -4.45 -8.83
N ARG A 151 -29.04 -3.96 -7.68
CA ARG A 151 -29.83 -3.23 -6.68
C ARG A 151 -29.05 -2.03 -6.18
N GLY A 152 -29.72 -0.92 -5.92
CA GLY A 152 -29.09 0.36 -5.54
C GLY A 152 -28.61 1.17 -6.74
N LYS A 153 -28.08 2.37 -6.49
CA LYS A 153 -27.68 3.31 -7.55
C LYS A 153 -26.29 2.96 -8.10
N LEU A 154 -26.13 3.03 -9.42
CA LEU A 154 -24.82 2.96 -10.05
C LEU A 154 -24.03 4.24 -9.71
N VAL A 155 -22.83 4.06 -9.15
CA VAL A 155 -21.95 5.18 -8.77
C VAL A 155 -20.78 5.21 -9.75
N ALA A 156 -20.55 6.37 -10.37
CA ALA A 156 -19.44 6.56 -11.29
C ALA A 156 -18.11 6.16 -10.64
N GLY A 157 -17.32 5.35 -11.35
CA GLY A 157 -16.08 4.78 -10.85
C GLY A 157 -16.22 3.40 -10.19
N TYR A 158 -17.44 2.89 -9.98
CA TYR A 158 -17.72 1.69 -9.19
C TYR A 158 -18.77 0.75 -9.81
N PRO A 159 -18.44 0.10 -10.93
CA PRO A 159 -19.40 -0.66 -11.73
C PRO A 159 -20.01 -1.85 -10.98
N TYR A 160 -19.25 -2.47 -10.08
CA TYR A 160 -19.63 -3.74 -9.46
C TYR A 160 -20.49 -3.59 -8.20
N ARG A 161 -20.59 -2.38 -7.60
CA ARG A 161 -21.32 -2.18 -6.34
C ARG A 161 -22.80 -2.60 -6.40
N PRO A 162 -23.54 -2.35 -7.49
CA PRO A 162 -24.95 -2.74 -7.56
C PRO A 162 -25.19 -4.24 -7.62
N ILE A 163 -24.16 -5.03 -7.97
CA ILE A 163 -24.26 -6.49 -8.08
C ILE A 163 -23.42 -7.22 -7.02
N PHE A 164 -22.62 -6.50 -6.22
CA PHE A 164 -21.82 -7.11 -5.16
C PHE A 164 -22.64 -7.26 -3.87
N TYR A 165 -23.22 -8.44 -3.66
CA TYR A 165 -24.09 -8.79 -2.55
C TYR A 165 -23.32 -9.23 -1.31
N LEU A 166 -23.76 -8.75 -0.15
CA LEU A 166 -23.21 -9.09 1.17
C LEU A 166 -24.23 -9.94 1.95
N PRO A 167 -24.03 -11.27 2.09
CA PRO A 167 -24.98 -12.16 2.73
C PRO A 167 -25.38 -11.72 4.15
N LYS A 168 -24.40 -11.29 4.95
CA LYS A 168 -24.63 -10.83 6.33
C LYS A 168 -25.52 -9.58 6.43
N LEU A 169 -25.58 -8.76 5.39
CA LEU A 169 -26.37 -7.52 5.38
C LEU A 169 -27.64 -7.62 4.53
N LYS A 170 -27.82 -8.73 3.80
CA LYS A 170 -28.89 -8.95 2.83
C LYS A 170 -29.05 -7.80 1.82
N LYS A 171 -27.94 -7.15 1.46
CA LYS A 171 -27.88 -5.94 0.62
C LYS A 171 -26.68 -6.00 -0.32
N THR A 172 -26.80 -5.34 -1.48
CA THR A 172 -25.65 -5.04 -2.33
C THR A 172 -24.88 -3.83 -1.76
N LEU A 173 -23.62 -3.65 -2.15
CA LEU A 173 -22.84 -2.50 -1.71
C LEU A 173 -23.50 -1.17 -2.09
N ALA A 174 -24.12 -1.09 -3.27
CA ALA A 174 -24.79 0.14 -3.72
C ALA A 174 -26.09 0.47 -2.94
N GLN A 175 -26.59 -0.44 -2.10
CA GLN A 175 -27.70 -0.18 -1.18
C GLN A 175 -27.23 0.34 0.19
N LEU A 176 -25.92 0.41 0.43
CA LEU A 176 -25.36 0.94 1.67
C LEU A 176 -25.12 2.46 1.55
N THR A 177 -25.09 3.13 2.70
CA THR A 177 -24.61 4.52 2.74
C THR A 177 -23.13 4.57 2.40
N PHE A 178 -22.67 5.67 1.81
CA PHE A 178 -21.26 5.89 1.50
C PHE A 178 -20.33 5.62 2.69
N ARG A 179 -20.73 6.08 3.88
CA ARG A 179 -19.99 5.85 5.12
C ARG A 179 -19.89 4.36 5.46
N LYS A 180 -21.03 3.65 5.48
CA LYS A 180 -21.05 2.23 5.84
C LYS A 180 -20.26 1.38 4.86
N GLU A 181 -20.40 1.66 3.56
CA GLU A 181 -19.61 1.01 2.52
C GLU A 181 -18.10 1.23 2.77
N THR A 182 -17.70 2.49 2.94
CA THR A 182 -16.30 2.87 3.19
C THR A 182 -15.74 2.17 4.43
N GLU A 183 -16.54 2.00 5.48
CA GLU A 183 -16.15 1.34 6.73
C GLU A 183 -15.92 -0.19 6.58
N ILE A 184 -16.63 -0.87 5.68
CA ILE A 184 -16.51 -2.34 5.53
C ILE A 184 -15.66 -2.77 4.33
N GLY A 185 -15.42 -1.84 3.40
CA GLY A 185 -14.78 -2.06 2.12
C GLY A 185 -13.35 -2.60 2.18
N GLN A 186 -12.90 -3.14 1.05
CA GLN A 186 -11.56 -3.67 0.85
C GLN A 186 -10.47 -2.59 1.02
N ARG A 187 -10.74 -1.33 0.65
CA ARG A 187 -9.81 -0.20 0.84
C ARG A 187 -9.55 0.07 2.30
N ARG A 188 -10.59 0.09 3.15
CA ARG A 188 -10.44 0.21 4.60
C ARG A 188 -9.56 -0.90 5.16
N ARG A 189 -9.77 -2.13 4.70
CA ARG A 189 -9.04 -3.32 5.17
C ARG A 189 -7.55 -3.26 4.80
N ALA A 190 -7.24 -2.83 3.59
CA ALA A 190 -5.87 -2.58 3.17
C ALA A 190 -5.26 -1.42 3.97
N LEU A 191 -5.92 -0.26 3.96
CA LEU A 191 -5.42 0.96 4.59
C LEU A 191 -5.22 0.82 6.10
N LYS A 192 -6.06 0.04 6.80
CA LYS A 192 -5.91 -0.23 8.24
C LYS A 192 -4.49 -0.74 8.57
N LYS A 193 -3.85 -1.47 7.64
CA LYS A 193 -2.48 -1.97 7.79
C LYS A 193 -1.42 -0.88 7.64
N LEU A 194 -1.72 0.20 6.92
CA LEU A 194 -0.81 1.34 6.71
C LEU A 194 -1.06 2.50 7.69
N ILE A 195 -2.19 2.53 8.41
CA ILE A 195 -2.49 3.58 9.39
C ILE A 195 -1.35 3.79 10.41
N PRO A 196 -0.72 2.75 10.99
CA PRO A 196 0.39 2.96 11.92
C PRO A 196 1.58 3.67 11.29
N VAL A 197 1.91 3.38 10.02
CA VAL A 197 2.98 4.06 9.27
C VAL A 197 2.60 5.51 8.98
N LEU A 198 1.37 5.74 8.51
CA LEU A 198 0.85 7.08 8.18
C LEU A 198 0.83 8.00 9.41
N LYS A 199 0.58 7.46 10.61
CA LYS A 199 0.66 8.21 11.89
C LYS A 199 2.07 8.66 12.26
N LEU A 200 3.11 8.03 11.72
CA LEU A 200 4.50 8.40 11.97
C LEU A 200 4.97 9.54 11.05
N LEU A 201 4.36 9.68 9.87
CA LEU A 201 4.77 10.66 8.86
C LEU A 201 4.84 12.10 9.40
N PRO A 202 3.85 12.62 10.15
CA PRO A 202 3.92 13.97 10.73
C PRO A 202 5.01 14.14 11.79
N LYS A 203 5.53 13.04 12.37
CA LYS A 203 6.54 13.06 13.44
C LYS A 203 7.97 13.10 12.91
N ILE A 204 8.15 13.03 11.59
CA ILE A 204 9.47 12.95 10.96
C ILE A 204 9.76 14.27 10.27
N ASN A 205 10.89 14.86 10.64
CA ASN A 205 11.43 16.02 9.97
C ASN A 205 12.29 15.58 8.78
N PHE A 206 11.73 15.66 7.58
CA PHE A 206 12.42 15.33 6.32
C PHE A 206 13.40 16.43 5.87
N ASP A 207 13.43 17.58 6.54
CA ASP A 207 14.39 18.65 6.23
C ASP A 207 15.73 18.42 6.95
N LEU A 208 15.76 17.50 7.93
CA LEU A 208 17.01 17.13 8.60
C LEU A 208 17.99 16.50 7.61
N SER A 209 19.19 17.08 7.59
CA SER A 209 20.32 16.61 6.82
C SER A 209 21.27 15.79 7.69
N PHE A 210 21.99 14.85 7.07
CA PHE A 210 23.05 14.10 7.72
C PHE A 210 24.31 14.93 7.97
N SER A 211 24.33 16.22 7.60
CA SER A 211 25.51 17.08 7.70
C SER A 211 26.06 17.18 9.12
N SER A 212 25.19 17.24 10.14
CA SER A 212 25.56 17.34 11.56
C SER A 212 26.01 16.02 12.21
N LEU A 213 25.98 14.90 11.49
CA LEU A 213 26.41 13.60 12.02
C LEU A 213 27.91 13.38 11.85
N GLY A 214 28.54 12.80 12.88
CA GLY A 214 29.93 12.38 12.82
C GLY A 214 30.17 11.23 11.82
N PRO A 215 31.44 10.96 11.45
CA PRO A 215 31.77 9.91 10.48
C PRO A 215 31.29 8.51 10.89
N PHE A 216 31.27 8.22 12.20
CA PHE A 216 30.81 6.93 12.71
C PHE A 216 29.30 6.77 12.55
N GLU A 217 28.50 7.75 12.96
CA GLU A 217 27.04 7.73 12.82
C GLU A 217 26.64 7.57 11.36
N LYS A 218 27.27 8.32 10.46
CA LYS A 218 27.04 8.22 9.01
C LYS A 218 27.26 6.79 8.50
N ARG A 219 28.40 6.16 8.83
CA ARG A 219 28.68 4.77 8.43
C ARG A 219 27.63 3.79 8.97
N VAL A 220 27.20 3.95 10.21
CA VAL A 220 26.16 3.10 10.80
C VAL A 220 24.84 3.24 10.07
N LEU A 221 24.36 4.47 9.83
CA LEU A 221 23.08 4.69 9.14
C LEU A 221 23.11 4.22 7.69
N GLU A 222 24.22 4.40 6.97
CA GLU A 222 24.41 3.86 5.62
C GLU A 222 24.40 2.33 5.61
N GLU A 223 25.00 1.66 6.59
CA GLU A 223 24.94 0.20 6.69
C GLU A 223 23.52 -0.30 7.03
N VAL A 224 22.79 0.40 7.89
CA VAL A 224 21.38 0.06 8.19
C VAL A 224 20.48 0.27 6.97
N LYS A 225 20.73 1.30 6.16
CA LYS A 225 19.99 1.56 4.92
C LYS A 225 20.05 0.38 3.94
N LYS A 226 21.12 -0.41 3.97
CA LYS A 226 21.29 -1.59 3.09
C LYS A 226 20.45 -2.80 3.50
N ILE A 227 19.85 -2.83 4.69
CA ILE A 227 19.05 -3.97 5.15
C ILE A 227 17.75 -4.04 4.34
N PRO A 228 17.49 -5.09 3.54
CA PRO A 228 16.29 -5.18 2.71
C PRO A 228 15.00 -5.28 3.53
N MET A 229 13.87 -4.91 2.91
CA MET A 229 12.54 -5.12 3.50
C MET A 229 12.32 -6.60 3.83
N GLY A 230 11.72 -6.87 5.00
CA GLY A 230 11.44 -8.23 5.46
C GLY A 230 12.66 -9.01 5.93
N LYS A 231 13.85 -8.39 5.95
CA LYS A 231 15.08 -8.94 6.53
C LYS A 231 15.50 -8.15 7.75
N THR A 232 16.27 -8.79 8.62
CA THR A 232 16.81 -8.19 9.85
C THR A 232 18.30 -8.43 9.95
N LYS A 233 19.00 -7.52 10.63
CA LYS A 233 20.38 -7.73 11.09
C LYS A 233 20.44 -7.50 12.61
N THR A 234 21.38 -8.13 13.29
CA THR A 234 21.62 -7.87 14.70
C THR A 234 22.49 -6.64 14.91
N TYR A 235 22.41 -5.99 16.07
CA TYR A 235 23.33 -4.90 16.43
C TYR A 235 24.81 -5.28 16.25
N SER A 236 25.19 -6.51 16.63
CA SER A 236 26.56 -7.01 16.45
C SER A 236 26.93 -7.21 14.97
N GLN A 237 25.99 -7.62 14.11
CA GLN A 237 26.25 -7.72 12.67
C GLN A 237 26.50 -6.34 12.05
N ILE A 238 25.76 -5.31 12.47
CA ILE A 238 26.02 -3.92 12.04
C ILE A 238 27.37 -3.45 12.56
N ALA A 239 27.68 -3.71 13.83
CA ALA A 239 28.95 -3.34 14.46
C ALA A 239 30.17 -3.90 13.71
N ARG A 240 30.12 -5.18 13.31
CA ARG A 240 31.16 -5.80 12.46
C ARG A 240 31.24 -5.16 11.09
N ALA A 241 30.10 -4.91 10.45
CA ALA A 241 30.05 -4.33 9.10
C ALA A 241 30.61 -2.89 9.02
N VAL A 242 30.69 -2.18 10.15
CA VAL A 242 31.32 -0.85 10.24
C VAL A 242 32.71 -0.89 10.90
N SER A 243 33.35 -2.05 10.91
CA SER A 243 34.69 -2.29 11.48
C SER A 243 34.83 -1.89 12.96
N ARG A 244 33.76 -2.08 13.74
CA ARG A 244 33.70 -1.82 15.18
C ARG A 244 32.98 -2.99 15.90
N PRO A 245 33.51 -4.22 15.85
CA PRO A 245 32.79 -5.45 16.24
C PRO A 245 32.25 -5.46 17.69
N ASN A 246 32.93 -4.76 18.60
CA ASN A 246 32.58 -4.71 20.03
C ASN A 246 31.67 -3.51 20.40
N SER A 247 31.14 -2.79 19.41
CA SER A 247 30.42 -1.52 19.63
C SER A 247 28.89 -1.64 19.50
N ALA A 248 28.31 -2.81 19.75
CA ALA A 248 26.86 -3.05 19.59
C ALA A 248 25.99 -2.06 20.41
N ARG A 249 26.42 -1.69 21.62
CA ARG A 249 25.74 -0.67 22.44
C ARG A 249 25.80 0.72 21.78
N ALA A 250 26.94 1.09 21.21
CA ALA A 250 27.09 2.34 20.47
C ALA A 250 26.21 2.36 19.22
N ILE A 251 26.08 1.23 18.48
CA ILE A 251 25.11 1.12 17.38
C ILE A 251 23.70 1.43 17.88
N GLY A 252 23.29 0.86 19.03
CA GLY A 252 22.00 1.15 19.65
C GLY A 252 21.77 2.64 19.91
N LEU A 253 22.78 3.33 20.46
CA LEU A 253 22.73 4.78 20.71
C LEU A 253 22.57 5.58 19.41
N VAL A 254 23.34 5.27 18.36
CA VAL A 254 23.20 5.91 17.05
C VAL A 254 21.80 5.73 16.49
N LEU A 255 21.27 4.50 16.52
CA LEU A 255 19.95 4.19 15.97
C LEU A 255 18.79 4.80 16.78
N SER A 256 18.99 5.05 18.07
CA SER A 256 18.02 5.77 18.90
C SER A 256 17.85 7.24 18.50
N LYS A 257 18.87 7.81 17.85
CA LYS A 257 18.91 9.20 17.34
C LYS A 257 18.71 9.28 15.82
N ASN A 258 18.28 8.19 15.18
CA ASN A 258 18.06 8.17 13.73
C ASN A 258 17.05 9.27 13.32
N PRO A 259 17.45 10.27 12.52
CA PRO A 259 16.59 11.40 12.17
C PRO A 259 15.48 11.00 11.18
N LEU A 260 15.63 9.88 10.46
CA LEU A 260 14.71 9.44 9.39
C LEU A 260 14.29 7.98 9.56
N PRO A 261 13.60 7.62 10.65
CA PRO A 261 13.31 6.24 11.06
C PRO A 261 12.38 5.42 10.14
N LEU A 262 11.81 6.02 9.09
CA LEU A 262 11.10 5.30 8.02
C LEU A 262 11.96 5.13 6.76
N ILE A 263 12.90 6.04 6.50
CA ILE A 263 13.81 5.98 5.35
C ILE A 263 15.02 5.10 5.67
N ILE A 264 15.65 5.35 6.83
CA ILE A 264 16.68 4.49 7.39
C ILE A 264 15.98 3.48 8.30
N PRO A 265 15.91 2.20 7.91
CA PRO A 265 15.01 1.23 8.53
C PRO A 265 15.61 0.64 9.80
N CYS A 266 15.90 1.47 10.81
CA CYS A 266 16.50 1.02 12.07
C CYS A 266 15.61 0.05 12.85
N HIS A 267 14.30 -0.03 12.52
CA HIS A 267 13.42 -1.09 13.03
C HIS A 267 13.84 -2.51 12.61
N ARG A 268 14.62 -2.65 11.52
CA ARG A 268 15.16 -3.92 11.02
C ARG A 268 16.41 -4.38 11.79
N VAL A 269 16.98 -3.54 12.66
CA VAL A 269 18.10 -3.92 13.52
C VAL A 269 17.58 -4.47 14.84
N VAL A 270 17.89 -5.73 15.18
CA VAL A 270 17.35 -6.43 16.35
C VAL A 270 18.45 -6.92 17.29
N GLY A 271 18.09 -7.31 18.52
CA GLY A 271 18.98 -8.05 19.41
C GLY A 271 19.14 -9.50 18.96
N LYS A 272 20.08 -10.23 19.56
CA LYS A 272 20.18 -11.69 19.34
C LYS A 272 19.01 -12.44 19.99
N GLN A 273 18.54 -11.94 21.12
CA GLN A 273 17.50 -12.57 21.96
C GLN A 273 16.23 -11.71 22.06
N ASP A 274 16.23 -10.49 21.51
CA ASP A 274 15.08 -9.59 21.58
C ASP A 274 14.93 -8.73 20.32
N ILE A 275 13.84 -7.98 20.23
CA ILE A 275 13.61 -7.05 19.13
C ILE A 275 14.39 -5.74 19.26
N GLY A 276 15.02 -5.44 20.39
CA GLY A 276 15.68 -4.17 20.68
C GLY A 276 14.74 -2.95 20.76
N GLY A 277 15.35 -1.76 20.91
CA GLY A 277 14.65 -0.47 20.96
C GLY A 277 14.27 0.09 19.59
N TYR A 278 13.35 1.05 19.58
CA TYR A 278 13.00 1.84 18.39
C TYR A 278 12.45 3.20 18.85
N ILE A 279 12.77 4.27 18.11
CA ILE A 279 12.41 5.65 18.48
C ILE A 279 10.89 5.85 18.64
N PHE A 280 10.08 5.05 17.94
CA PHE A 280 8.61 5.07 18.08
C PHE A 280 8.06 3.91 18.93
N GLY A 281 8.90 3.30 19.75
CA GLY A 281 8.55 2.24 20.69
C GLY A 281 8.56 0.82 20.10
N ARG A 282 8.70 -0.16 21.00
CA ARG A 282 8.80 -1.60 20.67
C ARG A 282 7.56 -2.15 19.96
N ARG A 283 6.36 -1.67 20.30
CA ARG A 283 5.10 -2.08 19.65
C ARG A 283 5.11 -1.71 18.16
N THR A 284 5.51 -0.48 17.84
CA THR A 284 5.65 0.00 16.46
C THR A 284 6.71 -0.80 15.71
N LYS A 285 7.86 -1.06 16.34
CA LYS A 285 8.93 -1.89 15.75
C LYS A 285 8.40 -3.27 15.34
N LYS A 286 7.75 -3.98 16.26
CA LYS A 286 7.15 -5.30 16.02
C LYS A 286 6.12 -5.26 14.88
N TYR A 287 5.33 -4.19 14.83
CA TYR A 287 4.35 -3.99 13.77
C TYR A 287 4.99 -3.81 12.39
N LEU A 288 6.01 -2.95 12.28
CA LEU A 288 6.73 -2.71 11.02
C LEU A 288 7.39 -3.99 10.51
N LEU A 289 8.06 -4.75 11.39
CA LEU A 289 8.67 -6.03 11.03
C LEU A 289 7.63 -7.02 10.48
N LYS A 290 6.46 -7.12 11.12
CA LYS A 290 5.37 -7.96 10.64
C LYS A 290 4.85 -7.50 9.27
N LEU A 291 4.59 -6.20 9.13
CA LEU A 291 4.10 -5.61 7.88
C LEU A 291 5.07 -5.86 6.72
N GLU A 292 6.37 -5.69 6.96
CA GLU A 292 7.41 -5.92 5.96
C GLU A 292 7.62 -7.39 5.63
N LYS A 293 7.44 -8.30 6.58
CA LYS A 293 7.47 -9.75 6.31
C LYS A 293 6.32 -10.14 5.39
N GLU A 294 5.09 -9.75 5.72
CA GLU A 294 3.90 -9.99 4.87
C GLU A 294 4.09 -9.38 3.48
N ALA A 295 4.67 -8.18 3.41
CA ALA A 295 5.00 -7.52 2.15
C ALA A 295 6.02 -8.32 1.31
N ASN A 296 7.12 -8.74 1.93
CA ASN A 296 8.18 -9.46 1.25
C ASN A 296 7.69 -10.81 0.69
N ASP A 297 6.80 -11.51 1.42
CA ASP A 297 6.19 -12.76 0.97
C ASP A 297 5.30 -12.54 -0.27
N LYS A 298 4.66 -11.36 -0.40
CA LYS A 298 3.89 -11.00 -1.59
C LYS A 298 4.77 -10.65 -2.78
N ILE A 299 5.84 -9.89 -2.54
CA ILE A 299 6.78 -9.50 -3.59
C ILE A 299 7.51 -10.73 -4.14
N SER A 300 7.88 -11.69 -3.29
CA SER A 300 8.55 -12.92 -3.74
C SER A 300 7.70 -13.75 -4.71
N GLN A 301 6.37 -13.65 -4.61
CA GLN A 301 5.39 -14.34 -5.47
C GLN A 301 5.12 -13.64 -6.81
N LEU A 302 5.57 -12.41 -7.03
CA LEU A 302 5.38 -11.73 -8.32
C LEU A 302 6.00 -12.55 -9.46
N GLN A 303 5.51 -12.40 -10.69
CA GLN A 303 6.16 -13.05 -11.84
C GLN A 303 7.20 -12.11 -12.46
N ASN A 304 6.95 -10.80 -12.44
CA ASN A 304 7.83 -9.80 -13.00
C ASN A 304 9.11 -9.59 -12.17
N ARG A 305 10.23 -10.14 -12.66
CA ARG A 305 11.55 -10.04 -12.00
C ARG A 305 12.06 -8.60 -11.89
N HIS A 306 11.75 -7.74 -12.86
CA HIS A 306 12.14 -6.33 -12.84
C HIS A 306 11.43 -5.61 -11.69
N LEU A 307 10.11 -5.76 -11.58
CA LEU A 307 9.35 -5.13 -10.50
C LEU A 307 9.75 -5.65 -9.12
N LYS A 308 10.04 -6.96 -8.97
CA LYS A 308 10.63 -7.49 -7.72
C LYS A 308 11.90 -6.74 -7.32
N ARG A 309 12.79 -6.48 -8.28
CA ARG A 309 14.02 -5.70 -8.05
C ARG A 309 13.69 -4.27 -7.66
N CYS A 310 12.68 -3.63 -8.26
CA CYS A 310 12.27 -2.27 -7.92
C CYS A 310 11.75 -2.11 -6.47
N PHE A 311 11.09 -3.13 -5.92
CA PHE A 311 10.72 -3.18 -4.50
C PHE A 311 11.91 -3.41 -3.58
N SER A 312 12.91 -4.15 -4.07
CA SER A 312 14.15 -4.47 -3.36
C SER A 312 15.24 -3.42 -3.56
N ALA A 313 15.01 -2.44 -4.44
CA ALA A 313 16.05 -1.62 -5.03
C ALA A 313 16.76 -0.82 -3.94
N LYS A 314 18.03 -1.20 -3.75
CA LYS A 314 19.07 -0.37 -3.18
C LYS A 314 19.23 0.83 -4.10
N ASN A 315 18.56 1.95 -3.78
CA ASN A 315 18.92 3.25 -4.32
C ASN A 315 19.75 4.02 -3.29
#